data_AF-A0A3M4SHE9-F1
#
_entry.id   AF-A0A3M4SHE9-F1
#
_cell.length_a   1.000
_cell.length_b   1.000
_cell.length_c   1.000
_cell.angle_alpha   90.00
_cell.angle_beta   90.00
_cell.angle_gamma   90.00
#
_symmetry.space_group_name_H-M   'P 1'
#
loop_
_entity.id
_entity.type
_entity.pdbx_description
1 polymer ?
#
loop_
_entity_poly.entity_id
_entity_poly.type
_entity_poly.pdbx_seq_one_letter_code
_entity_poly.pdbx_strand_id
1 'polypeptide(L)'
;MPLTHIQKAASMALTTANSADTRSSVMSFDKSTVVVWVAISLILVETFSGALRFYFDQAGISPLLYMPKAACILLFVLELCTFKAGRLFWAFMVVWMISGLLAMLHRASVHNLAFSLFALSPLVFGLVCSKHLLYRRTLLYRAIGFCLLASLLGIALDKYTSVPWKGYSYSVGETELSANTTWSADEVDRIAGFARVPNVLSIMIAFYTLYLIIFVRSRLMMMLLSAVALYAIVLTTSKAPAAAFALTLILLLLRRMSGTCRTLCIVVVGIGLLLPTLGLIVSPDAYAVSSGGSLASLYDRMINTWPNLINAMSREGWMISGAGFGMVGSTMGLFPVEGAGVFLGMDSSALYLWAMLGVLGLLLYALQIPLLFRLIDDQTRIGHMLLAISFCWCLISWTTDMFEVAVANLFIGVAIGHVIASRQSAASHALRLPATDR
;
A
#
# COMPACT_ATOMS: atom_id res chain seq x y z
N MET A 1 41.62 -48.61 -36.69
CA MET A 1 41.67 -49.18 -35.32
C MET A 1 43.06 -48.88 -34.75
N PRO A 2 43.25 -48.45 -33.49
CA PRO A 2 42.30 -48.19 -32.41
C PRO A 2 42.48 -46.79 -31.75
N LEU A 3 41.46 -45.92 -31.82
CA LEU A 3 41.36 -44.70 -30.97
C LEU A 3 40.00 -44.62 -30.26
N THR A 4 39.16 -45.65 -30.39
CA THR A 4 37.75 -45.63 -29.97
C THR A 4 37.49 -46.10 -28.54
N HIS A 5 38.51 -46.61 -27.81
CA HIS A 5 38.31 -47.09 -26.43
C HIS A 5 38.58 -46.03 -25.36
N ILE A 6 39.41 -45.02 -25.61
CA ILE A 6 39.76 -44.00 -24.61
C ILE A 6 38.68 -42.89 -24.53
N GLN A 7 38.08 -42.51 -25.67
CA GLN A 7 36.99 -41.53 -25.67
C GLN A 7 35.70 -42.03 -25.02
N LYS A 8 35.43 -43.35 -25.07
CA LYS A 8 34.23 -43.94 -24.45
C LYS A 8 34.35 -44.09 -22.93
N ALA A 9 35.56 -44.24 -22.41
CA ALA A 9 35.82 -44.26 -20.97
C ALA A 9 35.74 -42.85 -20.36
N ALA A 10 36.24 -41.82 -21.06
CA ALA A 10 36.15 -40.43 -20.62
C ALA A 10 34.70 -39.89 -20.66
N SER A 11 33.88 -40.30 -21.64
CA SER A 11 32.48 -39.89 -21.68
C SER A 11 31.61 -40.56 -20.61
N MET A 12 31.99 -41.76 -20.15
CA MET A 12 31.24 -42.52 -19.14
C MET A 12 31.61 -42.14 -17.70
N ALA A 13 32.84 -41.67 -17.47
CA ALA A 13 33.25 -41.10 -16.17
C ALA A 13 32.72 -39.68 -15.92
N LEU A 14 32.46 -38.89 -16.98
CA LEU A 14 31.81 -37.58 -16.83
C LEU A 14 30.30 -37.64 -16.63
N THR A 15 29.65 -38.79 -16.89
CA THR A 15 28.20 -38.95 -16.67
C THR A 15 27.87 -39.43 -15.26
N THR A 16 28.81 -40.04 -14.54
CA THR A 16 28.59 -40.56 -13.18
C THR A 16 28.96 -39.59 -12.06
N ALA A 17 29.66 -38.49 -12.35
CA ALA A 17 29.87 -37.40 -11.40
C ALA A 17 28.65 -36.46 -11.27
N ASN A 18 27.65 -36.60 -12.16
CA ASN A 18 26.48 -35.71 -12.23
C ASN A 18 25.24 -36.24 -11.49
N SER A 19 25.34 -37.34 -10.74
CA SER A 19 24.18 -37.96 -10.08
C SER A 19 24.29 -38.11 -8.56
N ALA A 20 25.32 -37.54 -7.92
CA ALA A 20 25.54 -37.69 -6.47
C ALA A 20 25.24 -36.45 -5.62
N ASP A 21 25.09 -35.24 -6.21
CA ASP A 21 24.77 -34.02 -5.46
C ASP A 21 23.30 -33.55 -5.57
N THR A 22 22.46 -34.29 -6.30
CA THR A 22 20.99 -34.15 -6.25
C THR A 22 20.39 -34.96 -5.10
N ARG A 23 20.91 -34.81 -3.89
CA ARG A 23 20.02 -34.84 -2.73
C ARG A 23 19.44 -33.44 -2.59
N SER A 24 18.39 -33.20 -3.37
CA SER A 24 17.44 -32.13 -3.12
C SER A 24 16.96 -32.26 -1.68
N SER A 25 17.57 -31.49 -0.79
CA SER A 25 17.07 -31.27 0.54
C SER A 25 15.62 -30.81 0.41
N VAL A 26 14.70 -31.65 0.86
CA VAL A 26 13.24 -31.41 0.94
C VAL A 26 12.93 -30.17 1.81
N MET A 27 13.93 -29.52 2.39
CA MET A 27 13.83 -28.31 3.23
C MET A 27 14.83 -27.20 2.88
N SER A 28 15.28 -27.08 1.62
CA SER A 28 15.88 -25.80 1.20
C SER A 28 14.78 -24.76 0.97
N PHE A 29 14.39 -24.06 2.05
CA PHE A 29 13.44 -22.97 1.97
C PHE A 29 14.01 -21.85 1.08
N ASP A 30 13.50 -21.76 -0.15
CA ASP A 30 13.77 -20.62 -1.02
C ASP A 30 13.21 -19.35 -0.36
N LYS A 31 14.11 -18.43 -0.03
CA LYS A 31 13.79 -17.11 0.55
C LYS A 31 12.66 -16.40 -0.20
N SER A 32 12.60 -16.53 -1.53
CA SER A 32 11.53 -15.93 -2.34
C SER A 32 10.15 -16.51 -2.03
N THR A 33 10.08 -17.79 -1.70
CA THR A 33 8.84 -18.49 -1.34
C THR A 33 8.30 -17.99 0.00
N VAL A 34 9.17 -17.84 1.00
CA VAL A 34 8.79 -17.31 2.32
C VAL A 34 8.23 -15.89 2.21
N VAL A 35 8.93 -15.02 1.49
CA VAL A 35 8.50 -13.63 1.25
C VAL A 35 7.09 -13.60 0.63
N VAL A 36 6.84 -14.42 -0.38
CA VAL A 36 5.55 -14.40 -1.09
C VAL A 36 4.43 -14.96 -0.23
N TRP A 37 4.70 -15.99 0.58
CA TRP A 37 3.72 -16.48 1.55
C TRP A 37 3.37 -15.44 2.60
N VAL A 38 4.34 -14.67 3.12
CA VAL A 38 4.05 -13.56 4.05
C VAL A 38 3.14 -12.52 3.40
N ALA A 39 3.41 -12.14 2.14
CA ALA A 39 2.55 -11.21 1.41
C ALA A 39 1.13 -11.78 1.19
N ILE A 40 1.02 -13.07 0.85
CA ILE A 40 -0.27 -13.75 0.68
C ILE A 40 -1.04 -13.81 1.99
N SER A 41 -0.39 -14.17 3.10
CA SER A 41 -0.99 -14.17 4.43
C SER A 41 -1.49 -12.78 4.83
N LEU A 42 -0.71 -11.72 4.55
CA LEU A 42 -1.13 -10.34 4.80
C LEU A 42 -2.39 -10.00 4.00
N ILE A 43 -2.39 -10.24 2.69
CA ILE A 43 -3.51 -9.97 1.78
C ILE A 43 -4.77 -10.75 2.22
N LEU A 44 -4.63 -12.03 2.59
CA LEU A 44 -5.73 -12.85 3.08
C LEU A 44 -6.30 -12.29 4.38
N VAL A 45 -5.44 -12.01 5.37
CA VAL A 45 -5.88 -11.46 6.67
C VAL A 45 -6.60 -10.13 6.49
N GLU A 46 -6.10 -9.24 5.63
CA GLU A 46 -6.75 -7.95 5.37
C GLU A 46 -8.10 -8.14 4.63
N THR A 47 -8.20 -9.11 3.73
CA THR A 47 -9.42 -9.39 2.95
C THR A 47 -10.54 -9.93 3.82
N PHE A 48 -10.20 -10.80 4.76
CA PHE A 48 -11.15 -11.39 5.70
C PHE A 48 -11.13 -10.71 7.07
N SER A 49 -10.64 -9.47 7.14
CA SER A 49 -10.27 -8.84 8.40
C SER A 49 -11.42 -8.59 9.38
N GLY A 50 -12.67 -8.49 8.92
CA GLY A 50 -13.85 -8.44 9.78
C GLY A 50 -14.23 -9.83 10.31
N ALA A 51 -14.37 -10.79 9.40
CA ALA A 51 -14.75 -12.17 9.74
C ALA A 51 -13.69 -12.87 10.62
N LEU A 52 -12.41 -12.77 10.28
CA LEU A 52 -11.33 -13.39 11.04
C LEU A 52 -11.19 -12.80 12.44
N ARG A 53 -11.40 -11.49 12.62
CA ARG A 53 -11.41 -10.88 13.96
C ARG A 53 -12.50 -11.47 14.83
N PHE A 54 -13.72 -11.56 14.31
CA PHE A 54 -14.83 -12.16 15.03
C PHE A 54 -14.54 -13.61 15.45
N TYR A 55 -14.09 -14.46 14.53
CA TYR A 55 -13.84 -15.87 14.85
C TYR A 55 -12.59 -16.09 15.72
N PHE A 56 -11.53 -15.31 15.53
CA PHE A 56 -10.31 -15.46 16.32
C PHE A 56 -10.49 -14.91 17.73
N ASP A 57 -11.35 -13.91 17.91
CA ASP A 57 -11.71 -13.39 19.22
C ASP A 57 -12.49 -14.42 20.03
N GLN A 58 -13.50 -15.06 19.43
CA GLN A 58 -14.22 -16.16 20.07
C GLN A 58 -13.31 -17.34 20.45
N ALA A 59 -12.26 -17.58 19.66
CA ALA A 59 -11.28 -18.63 19.92
C ALA A 59 -10.14 -18.19 20.88
N GLY A 60 -10.11 -16.93 21.33
CA GLY A 60 -9.05 -16.39 22.20
C GLY A 60 -7.68 -16.26 21.52
N ILE A 61 -7.64 -16.27 20.18
CA ILE A 61 -6.41 -16.23 19.37
C ILE A 61 -6.32 -14.98 18.47
N SER A 62 -7.03 -13.90 18.82
CA SER A 62 -6.96 -12.58 18.17
C SER A 62 -5.54 -12.10 17.83
N PRO A 63 -4.51 -12.31 18.68
CA PRO A 63 -3.14 -11.88 18.37
C PRO A 63 -2.57 -12.48 17.07
N LEU A 64 -3.06 -13.64 16.62
CA LEU A 64 -2.55 -14.33 15.44
C LEU A 64 -2.80 -13.55 14.14
N LEU A 65 -3.78 -12.65 14.12
CA LEU A 65 -4.08 -11.78 12.98
C LEU A 65 -2.97 -10.75 12.71
N TYR A 66 -2.14 -10.46 13.70
CA TYR A 66 -1.06 -9.48 13.57
C TYR A 66 0.25 -10.12 13.07
N MET A 67 0.33 -11.46 13.04
CA MET A 67 1.53 -12.22 12.63
C MET A 67 2.05 -11.88 11.23
N PRO A 68 1.21 -11.71 10.18
CA PRO A 68 1.72 -11.36 8.85
C PRO A 68 2.44 -10.00 8.83
N LYS A 69 1.95 -9.02 9.59
CA LYS A 69 2.60 -7.70 9.71
C LYS A 69 3.90 -7.79 10.52
N ALA A 70 3.91 -8.56 11.61
CA ALA A 70 5.15 -8.85 12.33
C ALA A 70 6.20 -9.54 11.43
N ALA A 71 5.78 -10.49 10.60
CA ALA A 71 6.63 -11.13 9.60
C ALA A 71 7.14 -10.15 8.52
N CYS A 72 6.32 -9.16 8.12
CA CYS A 72 6.76 -8.06 7.24
C CYS A 72 7.91 -7.26 7.88
N ILE A 73 7.81 -6.92 9.18
CA ILE A 73 8.89 -6.22 9.90
C ILE A 73 10.14 -7.09 9.95
N LEU A 74 10.01 -8.37 10.34
CA LEU A 74 11.15 -9.28 10.44
C LEU A 74 11.88 -9.40 9.09
N LEU A 75 11.15 -9.66 8.01
CA LEU A 75 11.74 -9.77 6.67
C LEU A 75 12.31 -8.45 6.18
N PHE A 76 11.69 -7.32 6.52
CA PHE A 76 12.26 -6.00 6.25
C PHE A 76 13.63 -5.84 6.91
N VAL A 77 13.74 -6.11 8.22
CA VAL A 77 15.02 -6.00 8.97
C VAL A 77 16.08 -6.94 8.40
N LEU A 78 15.72 -8.20 8.12
CA LEU A 78 16.65 -9.18 7.57
C LEU A 78 17.14 -8.80 6.16
N GLU A 79 16.25 -8.28 5.32
CA GLU A 79 16.60 -7.89 3.95
C GLU A 79 17.35 -6.55 3.92
N LEU A 80 17.12 -5.65 4.89
CA LEU A 80 17.77 -4.34 4.95
C LEU A 80 19.30 -4.45 4.96
N CYS A 81 19.84 -5.48 5.61
CA CYS A 81 21.28 -5.76 5.66
C CYS A 81 21.87 -6.13 4.28
N THR A 82 21.07 -6.77 3.41
CA THR A 82 21.49 -7.18 2.06
C THR A 82 21.00 -6.23 0.98
N PHE A 83 20.16 -5.26 1.35
CA PHE A 83 19.53 -4.34 0.43
C PHE A 83 20.54 -3.31 -0.05
N LYS A 84 20.99 -3.50 -1.29
CA LYS A 84 21.79 -2.50 -2.00
C LYS A 84 20.85 -1.33 -2.30
N ALA A 85 20.92 -0.26 -1.53
CA ALA A 85 20.15 0.96 -1.76
C ALA A 85 21.06 2.13 -2.12
N GLY A 86 20.52 3.14 -2.81
CA GLY A 86 21.24 4.38 -3.08
C GLY A 86 21.38 5.25 -1.84
N ARG A 87 22.30 6.23 -1.86
CA ARG A 87 22.53 7.19 -0.74
C ARG A 87 21.26 7.86 -0.25
N LEU A 88 20.33 8.18 -1.16
CA LEU A 88 19.06 8.82 -0.83
C LEU A 88 18.17 7.96 0.08
N PHE A 89 18.17 6.64 -0.09
CA PHE A 89 17.40 5.74 0.76
C PHE A 89 17.94 5.73 2.19
N TRP A 90 19.25 5.64 2.36
CA TRP A 90 19.88 5.66 3.68
C TRP A 90 19.74 7.03 4.36
N ALA A 91 19.85 8.12 3.61
CA ALA A 91 19.55 9.45 4.12
C ALA A 91 18.11 9.55 4.63
N PHE A 92 17.14 9.00 3.88
CA PHE A 92 15.76 8.92 4.33
C PHE A 92 15.59 8.07 5.59
N MET A 93 16.24 6.91 5.71
CA MET A 93 16.21 6.10 6.94
C MET A 93 16.74 6.86 8.15
N VAL A 94 17.82 7.63 7.99
CA VAL A 94 18.35 8.49 9.07
C VAL A 94 17.35 9.57 9.46
N VAL A 95 16.73 10.25 8.50
CA VAL A 95 15.72 11.27 8.82
C VAL A 95 14.48 10.65 9.46
N TRP A 96 14.08 9.45 9.03
CA TRP A 96 12.96 8.73 9.63
C TRP A 96 13.25 8.36 11.10
N MET A 97 14.49 7.95 11.40
CA MET A 97 14.93 7.74 12.78
C MET A 97 14.94 9.02 13.61
N ILE A 98 15.42 10.14 13.04
CA ILE A 98 15.39 11.46 13.70
C ILE A 98 13.95 11.89 13.99
N SER A 99 13.03 11.66 13.05
CA SER A 99 11.60 11.93 13.25
C SER A 99 11.00 11.09 14.39
N GLY A 100 11.44 9.85 14.58
CA GLY A 100 11.05 9.03 15.75
C GLY A 100 11.56 9.59 17.07
N LEU A 101 12.82 10.05 17.11
CA LEU A 101 13.37 10.72 18.30
C LEU A 101 12.63 12.03 18.61
N LEU A 102 12.26 12.78 17.57
CA LEU A 102 11.48 14.00 17.69
C LEU A 102 10.06 13.72 18.22
N ALA A 103 9.41 12.65 17.79
CA ALA A 103 8.14 12.21 18.37
C ALA A 103 8.27 11.94 19.87
N MET A 104 9.34 11.28 20.31
CA MET A 104 9.58 11.03 21.73
C MET A 104 9.79 12.33 22.52
N LEU A 105 10.45 13.32 21.93
CA LEU A 105 10.56 14.66 22.51
C LEU A 105 9.18 15.33 22.66
N HIS A 106 8.26 15.06 21.72
CA HIS A 106 6.86 15.45 21.77
C HIS A 106 5.99 14.51 22.61
N ARG A 107 6.60 13.77 23.55
CA ARG A 107 5.94 12.88 24.53
C ARG A 107 5.36 11.59 23.95
N ALA A 108 5.71 11.21 22.72
CA ALA A 108 5.38 9.88 22.20
C ALA A 108 6.11 8.79 23.02
N SER A 109 5.41 7.70 23.31
CA SER A 109 6.03 6.52 23.92
C SER A 109 6.73 5.65 22.88
N VAL A 110 7.59 4.72 23.31
CA VAL A 110 8.19 3.72 22.41
C VAL A 110 7.12 2.85 21.74
N HIS A 111 5.98 2.64 22.41
CA HIS A 111 4.84 1.89 21.85
C HIS A 111 4.23 2.60 20.65
N ASN A 112 4.19 3.94 20.65
CA ASN A 112 3.73 4.73 19.50
C ASN A 112 4.61 4.47 18.26
N LEU A 113 5.94 4.55 18.43
CA LEU A 113 6.89 4.31 17.35
C LEU A 113 6.77 2.87 16.82
N ALA A 114 6.70 1.89 17.72
CA ALA A 114 6.57 0.48 17.36
C ALA A 114 5.26 0.21 16.59
N PHE A 115 4.15 0.81 17.03
CA PHE A 115 2.86 0.64 16.37
C PHE A 115 2.80 1.35 15.02
N SER A 116 3.37 2.55 14.88
CA SER A 116 3.50 3.20 13.57
C SER A 116 4.38 2.39 12.61
N LEU A 117 5.46 1.75 13.10
CA LEU A 117 6.26 0.84 12.28
C LEU A 117 5.46 -0.39 11.87
N PHE A 118 4.63 -0.90 12.76
CA PHE A 118 3.73 -2.00 12.49
C PHE A 118 2.68 -1.64 11.40
N ALA A 119 2.11 -0.44 11.44
CA ALA A 119 1.20 0.07 10.42
C ALA A 119 1.87 0.23 9.05
N LEU A 120 3.08 0.82 9.01
CA LEU A 120 3.86 1.01 7.78
C LEU A 120 4.61 -0.25 7.31
N SER A 121 4.61 -1.33 8.09
CA SER A 121 5.38 -2.55 7.82
C SER A 121 5.16 -3.12 6.40
N PRO A 122 3.93 -3.14 5.82
CA PRO A 122 3.74 -3.65 4.47
C PRO A 122 4.44 -2.81 3.40
N LEU A 123 4.56 -1.50 3.61
CA LEU A 123 5.22 -0.59 2.67
C LEU A 123 6.72 -0.87 2.62
N VAL A 124 7.37 -0.87 3.78
CA VAL A 124 8.82 -1.12 3.85
C VAL A 124 9.17 -2.54 3.42
N PHE A 125 8.32 -3.52 3.77
CA PHE A 125 8.43 -4.89 3.28
C PHE A 125 8.30 -4.96 1.75
N GLY A 126 7.27 -4.36 1.16
CA GLY A 126 7.07 -4.35 -0.29
C GLY A 126 8.23 -3.69 -1.05
N LEU A 127 8.81 -2.62 -0.48
CA LEU A 127 9.96 -1.90 -1.04
C LEU A 127 11.18 -2.80 -1.13
N VAL A 128 11.58 -3.38 0.00
CA VAL A 128 12.84 -4.12 0.08
C VAL A 128 12.72 -5.50 -0.57
N CYS A 129 11.57 -6.17 -0.42
CA CYS A 129 11.33 -7.52 -0.93
C CYS A 129 10.70 -7.57 -2.35
N SER A 130 10.56 -6.42 -3.03
CA SER A 130 9.93 -6.29 -4.36
C SER A 130 10.39 -7.31 -5.40
N LYS A 131 11.71 -7.55 -5.51
CA LYS A 131 12.29 -8.51 -6.47
C LYS A 131 11.77 -9.94 -6.25
N HIS A 132 11.68 -10.36 -5.00
CA HIS A 132 11.19 -11.70 -4.63
C HIS A 132 9.69 -11.85 -4.91
N LEU A 133 8.90 -10.82 -4.60
CA LEU A 133 7.46 -10.78 -4.88
C LEU A 133 7.17 -10.87 -6.39
N LEU A 134 7.90 -10.10 -7.19
CA LEU A 134 7.74 -10.08 -8.65
C LEU A 134 8.28 -11.35 -9.34
N TYR A 135 9.25 -12.04 -8.72
CA TYR A 135 9.76 -13.33 -9.17
C TYR A 135 8.70 -14.43 -9.09
N ARG A 136 8.00 -14.55 -7.95
CA ARG A 136 6.88 -15.52 -7.77
C ARG A 136 5.50 -14.91 -8.06
N ARG A 137 5.43 -13.94 -8.97
CA ARG A 137 4.18 -13.22 -9.32
C ARG A 137 2.99 -14.12 -9.67
N THR A 138 3.22 -15.33 -10.19
CA THR A 138 2.15 -16.27 -10.54
C THR A 138 1.40 -16.78 -9.29
N LEU A 139 2.12 -17.01 -8.19
CA LEU A 139 1.50 -17.43 -6.92
C LEU A 139 0.71 -16.25 -6.32
N LEU A 140 1.32 -15.07 -6.32
CA LEU A 140 0.69 -13.83 -5.85
C LEU A 140 -0.58 -13.49 -6.67
N TYR A 141 -0.53 -13.69 -7.99
CA TYR A 141 -1.66 -13.55 -8.90
C TYR A 141 -2.83 -14.46 -8.52
N ARG A 142 -2.58 -15.73 -8.20
CA ARG A 142 -3.63 -16.68 -7.79
C ARG A 142 -4.27 -16.25 -6.47
N ALA A 143 -3.46 -15.85 -5.51
CA ALA A 143 -3.95 -15.36 -4.22
C ALA A 143 -4.79 -14.09 -4.36
N ILE A 144 -4.32 -13.10 -5.13
CA ILE A 144 -5.07 -11.86 -5.40
C ILE A 144 -6.37 -12.15 -6.15
N GLY A 145 -6.36 -13.08 -7.12
CA GLY A 145 -7.56 -13.53 -7.81
C GLY A 145 -8.60 -14.14 -6.87
N PHE A 146 -8.15 -14.99 -5.95
CA PHE A 146 -8.99 -15.55 -4.90
C PHE A 146 -9.53 -14.46 -3.97
N CYS A 147 -8.70 -13.53 -3.51
CA CYS A 147 -9.11 -12.44 -2.63
C CYS A 147 -10.11 -11.49 -3.30
N LEU A 148 -9.95 -11.18 -4.59
CA LEU A 148 -10.93 -10.39 -5.33
C LEU A 148 -12.29 -11.11 -5.39
N LEU A 149 -12.29 -12.40 -5.72
CA LEU A 149 -13.51 -13.19 -5.72
C LEU A 149 -14.16 -13.21 -4.33
N ALA A 150 -13.37 -13.41 -3.27
CA ALA A 150 -13.84 -13.36 -1.90
C ALA A 150 -14.41 -11.99 -1.52
N SER A 151 -13.80 -10.89 -1.95
CA SER A 151 -14.32 -9.53 -1.73
C SER A 151 -15.68 -9.33 -2.41
N LEU A 152 -15.84 -9.79 -3.66
CA LEU A 152 -17.11 -9.70 -4.39
C LEU A 152 -18.20 -10.58 -3.77
N LEU A 153 -17.85 -11.80 -3.36
CA LEU A 153 -18.76 -12.69 -2.64
C LEU A 153 -19.13 -12.13 -1.26
N GLY A 154 -18.18 -11.51 -0.56
CA GLY A 154 -18.42 -10.84 0.71
C GLY A 154 -19.42 -9.68 0.57
N ILE A 155 -19.31 -8.87 -0.49
CA ILE A 155 -20.31 -7.83 -0.80
C ILE A 155 -21.68 -8.43 -1.03
N ALA A 156 -21.77 -9.50 -1.84
CA ALA A 156 -23.04 -10.16 -2.09
C ALA A 156 -23.65 -10.73 -0.80
N LEU A 157 -22.83 -11.39 0.03
CA LEU A 157 -23.26 -11.96 1.31
C LEU A 157 -23.78 -10.87 2.26
N ASP A 158 -23.03 -9.80 2.48
CA ASP A 158 -23.40 -8.69 3.36
C ASP A 158 -24.61 -7.89 2.83
N LYS A 159 -24.84 -7.88 1.51
CA LYS A 159 -26.02 -7.26 0.90
C LYS A 159 -27.30 -8.08 1.07
N TYR A 160 -27.21 -9.40 1.01
CA TYR A 160 -28.38 -10.29 1.01
C TYR A 160 -28.62 -11.03 2.32
N THR A 161 -27.66 -10.98 3.26
CA THR A 161 -27.73 -11.68 4.55
C THR A 161 -27.17 -10.81 5.67
N SER A 162 -27.62 -11.04 6.91
CA SER A 162 -27.00 -10.46 8.09
C SER A 162 -25.77 -11.27 8.49
N VAL A 163 -24.59 -10.66 8.37
CA VAL A 163 -23.33 -11.31 8.77
C VAL A 163 -23.02 -11.05 10.25
N PRO A 164 -22.57 -12.07 11.01
CA PRO A 164 -22.45 -11.97 12.47
C PRO A 164 -21.31 -11.05 12.94
N TRP A 165 -20.33 -10.76 12.07
CA TRP A 165 -19.23 -9.84 12.38
C TRP A 165 -19.58 -8.36 12.09
N LYS A 166 -20.77 -8.06 11.58
CA LYS A 166 -21.20 -6.67 11.32
C LYS A 166 -21.58 -5.97 12.62
N GLY A 167 -21.01 -4.79 12.87
CA GLY A 167 -21.25 -4.04 14.11
C GLY A 167 -20.61 -4.63 15.36
N TYR A 168 -19.85 -5.73 15.25
CA TYR A 168 -19.16 -6.33 16.38
C TYR A 168 -17.99 -5.46 16.84
N SER A 169 -17.80 -5.29 18.15
CA SER A 169 -16.62 -4.70 18.78
C SER A 169 -15.94 -5.73 19.67
N TYR A 170 -14.61 -5.70 19.73
CA TYR A 170 -13.78 -6.61 20.54
C TYR A 170 -12.68 -5.81 21.22
N SER A 171 -12.23 -6.26 22.38
CA SER A 171 -11.13 -5.63 23.11
C SER A 171 -9.79 -6.29 22.77
N VAL A 172 -8.77 -5.49 22.51
CA VAL A 172 -7.37 -5.94 22.46
C VAL A 172 -6.62 -5.21 23.56
N GLY A 173 -6.27 -5.95 24.62
CA GLY A 173 -5.77 -5.34 25.85
C GLY A 173 -6.85 -4.48 26.52
N GLU A 174 -6.52 -3.24 26.86
CA GLU A 174 -7.45 -2.27 27.46
C GLU A 174 -8.23 -1.43 26.43
N THR A 175 -8.02 -1.67 25.12
CA THR A 175 -8.61 -0.86 24.05
C THR A 175 -9.73 -1.60 23.32
N GLU A 176 -10.91 -0.98 23.20
CA GLU A 176 -11.99 -1.50 22.35
C GLU A 176 -11.73 -1.14 20.87
N LEU A 177 -11.66 -2.16 20.02
CA LEU A 177 -11.52 -2.04 18.58
C LEU A 177 -12.79 -2.57 17.90
N SER A 178 -13.41 -1.75 17.06
CA SER A 178 -14.54 -2.21 16.24
C SER A 178 -14.07 -3.23 15.19
N ALA A 179 -14.69 -4.41 15.12
CA ALA A 179 -14.44 -5.45 14.11
C ALA A 179 -15.10 -5.14 12.76
N ASN A 180 -16.21 -4.41 12.75
CA ASN A 180 -16.79 -3.78 11.56
C ASN A 180 -17.50 -2.47 11.97
N THR A 181 -17.03 -1.34 11.45
CA THR A 181 -17.60 -0.03 11.78
C THR A 181 -18.94 0.14 11.04
N THR A 182 -20.06 0.04 11.74
CA THR A 182 -21.37 0.44 11.23
C THR A 182 -21.42 1.96 11.13
N TRP A 183 -20.91 2.53 10.04
CA TRP A 183 -21.15 3.93 9.70
C TRP A 183 -22.40 4.02 8.85
N SER A 184 -23.56 4.22 9.48
CA SER A 184 -24.74 4.78 8.80
C SER A 184 -24.53 6.30 8.68
N ALA A 185 -24.26 6.77 7.48
CA ALA A 185 -24.47 8.18 7.15
C ALA A 185 -25.71 8.22 6.25
N ASP A 186 -26.72 9.00 6.61
CA ASP A 186 -27.97 9.18 5.87
C ASP A 186 -28.79 7.89 5.63
N GLU A 187 -28.96 7.05 6.66
CA GLU A 187 -29.82 5.83 6.62
C GLU A 187 -29.38 4.73 5.62
N VAL A 188 -28.27 4.91 4.89
CA VAL A 188 -27.74 3.89 3.97
C VAL A 188 -26.67 3.04 4.67
N ASP A 189 -26.97 1.76 4.81
CA ASP A 189 -26.04 0.74 5.32
C ASP A 189 -24.84 0.57 4.37
N ARG A 190 -23.62 0.73 4.90
CA ARG A 190 -22.39 0.64 4.11
C ARG A 190 -21.84 -0.78 4.13
N ILE A 191 -21.77 -1.39 2.95
CA ILE A 191 -21.37 -2.79 2.77
C ILE A 191 -19.85 -2.94 2.92
N ALA A 192 -19.41 -3.70 3.92
CA ALA A 192 -18.00 -4.00 4.22
C ALA A 192 -17.61 -5.44 3.86
N GLY A 193 -18.59 -6.32 3.61
CA GLY A 193 -18.36 -7.72 3.26
C GLY A 193 -17.58 -8.47 4.35
N PHE A 194 -16.50 -9.13 3.96
CA PHE A 194 -15.58 -9.79 4.91
C PHE A 194 -14.54 -8.85 5.54
N ALA A 195 -14.40 -7.64 5.02
CA ALA A 195 -13.43 -6.66 5.50
C ALA A 195 -13.98 -5.86 6.68
N ARG A 196 -13.08 -5.22 7.43
CA ARG A 196 -13.41 -4.39 8.60
C ARG A 196 -14.16 -3.10 8.25
N VAL A 197 -13.81 -2.47 7.11
CA VAL A 197 -14.28 -1.12 6.77
C VAL A 197 -14.64 -1.07 5.28
N PRO A 198 -15.81 -0.53 4.89
CA PRO A 198 -16.24 -0.41 3.50
C PRO A 198 -15.23 0.31 2.59
N ASN A 199 -14.61 1.39 3.09
CA ASN A 199 -13.60 2.14 2.34
C ASN A 199 -12.37 1.26 2.02
N VAL A 200 -11.87 0.51 3.02
CA VAL A 200 -10.73 -0.41 2.85
C VAL A 200 -11.06 -1.48 1.81
N LEU A 201 -12.25 -2.10 1.89
CA LEU A 201 -12.71 -3.08 0.90
C LEU A 201 -12.68 -2.52 -0.53
N SER A 202 -13.18 -1.31 -0.71
CA SER A 202 -13.26 -0.66 -2.02
C SER A 202 -11.87 -0.39 -2.63
N ILE A 203 -10.90 0.02 -1.80
CA ILE A 203 -9.50 0.20 -2.19
C ILE A 203 -8.89 -1.16 -2.58
N MET A 204 -9.15 -2.20 -1.80
CA MET A 204 -8.67 -3.55 -2.08
C MET A 204 -9.20 -4.08 -3.41
N ILE A 205 -10.50 -3.92 -3.70
CA ILE A 205 -11.11 -4.31 -4.98
C ILE A 205 -10.45 -3.55 -6.13
N ALA A 206 -10.25 -2.24 -6.00
CA ALA A 206 -9.57 -1.44 -7.01
C ALA A 206 -8.15 -1.96 -7.28
N PHE A 207 -7.36 -2.20 -6.23
CA PHE A 207 -5.96 -2.60 -6.35
C PHE A 207 -5.81 -4.03 -6.86
N TYR A 208 -6.64 -4.96 -6.38
CA TYR A 208 -6.67 -6.33 -6.89
C TYR A 208 -7.08 -6.36 -8.36
N THR A 209 -8.07 -5.57 -8.75
CA THR A 209 -8.49 -5.49 -10.15
C THR A 209 -7.39 -4.92 -11.04
N LEU A 210 -6.76 -3.80 -10.66
CA LEU A 210 -5.65 -3.20 -11.40
C LEU A 210 -4.42 -4.12 -11.46
N TYR A 211 -4.18 -4.93 -10.43
CA TYR A 211 -3.14 -5.96 -10.47
C TYR A 211 -3.47 -7.06 -11.47
N LEU A 212 -4.71 -7.57 -11.48
CA LEU A 212 -5.12 -8.70 -12.32
C LEU A 212 -5.30 -8.31 -13.79
N ILE A 213 -5.69 -7.07 -14.09
CA ILE A 213 -6.06 -6.59 -15.43
C ILE A 213 -4.95 -6.81 -16.45
N ILE A 214 -3.67 -6.76 -16.03
CA ILE A 214 -2.51 -6.91 -16.90
C ILE A 214 -2.26 -8.37 -17.34
N PHE A 215 -2.83 -9.33 -16.62
CA PHE A 215 -2.72 -10.77 -16.92
C PHE A 215 -3.88 -11.25 -17.81
N VAL A 216 -4.95 -10.46 -17.93
CA VAL A 216 -6.09 -10.75 -18.79
C VAL A 216 -5.73 -10.42 -20.24
N ARG A 217 -5.79 -11.42 -21.13
CA ARG A 217 -5.51 -11.24 -22.57
C ARG A 217 -6.69 -10.66 -23.36
N SER A 218 -7.93 -10.99 -22.97
CA SER A 218 -9.13 -10.58 -23.69
C SER A 218 -9.58 -9.18 -23.25
N ARG A 219 -9.74 -8.26 -24.20
CA ARG A 219 -10.26 -6.90 -23.93
C ARG A 219 -11.68 -6.94 -23.36
N LEU A 220 -12.50 -7.90 -23.80
CA LEU A 220 -13.85 -8.07 -23.26
C LEU A 220 -13.82 -8.47 -21.78
N MET A 221 -12.99 -9.46 -21.42
CA MET A 221 -12.80 -9.87 -20.02
C MET A 221 -12.24 -8.72 -19.17
N MET A 222 -11.34 -7.92 -19.75
CA MET A 222 -10.78 -6.74 -19.11
C MET A 222 -11.86 -5.69 -18.79
N MET A 223 -12.73 -5.40 -19.76
CA MET A 223 -13.85 -4.47 -19.59
C MET A 223 -14.88 -4.99 -18.59
N LEU A 224 -15.25 -6.27 -18.68
CA LEU A 224 -16.18 -6.90 -17.75
C LEU A 224 -15.64 -6.90 -16.32
N LEU A 225 -14.38 -7.29 -16.12
CA LEU A 225 -13.73 -7.25 -14.81
C LEU A 225 -13.72 -5.82 -14.25
N SER A 226 -13.40 -4.83 -15.08
CA SER A 226 -13.37 -3.42 -14.67
C SER A 226 -14.77 -2.89 -14.34
N ALA A 227 -15.79 -3.26 -15.11
CA ALA A 227 -17.18 -2.87 -14.88
C ALA A 227 -17.73 -3.48 -13.59
N VAL A 228 -17.48 -4.77 -13.35
CA VAL A 228 -17.87 -5.47 -12.11
C VAL A 228 -17.15 -4.85 -10.91
N ALA A 229 -15.85 -4.58 -11.03
CA ALA A 229 -15.08 -3.94 -9.96
C ALA A 229 -15.60 -2.53 -9.64
N LEU A 230 -15.86 -1.71 -10.67
CA LEU A 230 -16.40 -0.36 -10.46
C LEU A 230 -17.79 -0.40 -9.82
N TYR A 231 -18.67 -1.31 -10.26
CA TYR A 231 -19.98 -1.51 -9.65
C TYR A 231 -19.85 -1.91 -8.17
N ALA A 232 -18.97 -2.86 -7.86
CA ALA A 232 -18.72 -3.31 -6.49
C ALA A 232 -18.17 -2.16 -5.61
N ILE A 233 -17.22 -1.37 -6.12
CA ILE A 233 -16.67 -0.20 -5.42
C ILE A 233 -17.77 0.83 -5.14
N VAL A 234 -18.63 1.15 -6.11
CA VAL A 234 -19.74 2.08 -5.90
C VAL A 234 -20.73 1.55 -4.85
N LEU A 235 -20.97 0.24 -4.83
CA LEU A 235 -21.85 -0.40 -3.86
C LEU A 235 -21.33 -0.30 -2.41
N THR A 236 -20.02 -0.19 -2.20
CA THR A 236 -19.44 0.10 -0.87
C THR A 236 -19.63 1.56 -0.41
N THR A 237 -20.30 2.40 -1.21
CA THR A 237 -20.53 3.85 -0.99
C THR A 237 -19.26 4.72 -0.97
N SER A 238 -18.11 4.17 -1.37
CA SER A 238 -16.81 4.87 -1.32
C SER A 238 -16.53 5.64 -2.61
N LYS A 239 -16.86 6.94 -2.60
CA LYS A 239 -16.74 7.83 -3.78
C LYS A 239 -15.29 8.01 -4.28
N ALA A 240 -14.33 8.19 -3.36
CA ALA A 240 -12.94 8.46 -3.71
C ALA A 240 -12.28 7.28 -4.45
N PRO A 241 -12.35 6.03 -3.95
CA PRO A 241 -11.87 4.85 -4.68
C PRO A 241 -12.57 4.62 -6.03
N ALA A 242 -13.88 4.89 -6.13
CA ALA A 242 -14.62 4.77 -7.40
C ALA A 242 -14.07 5.73 -8.47
N ALA A 243 -13.94 7.01 -8.11
CA ALA A 243 -13.42 8.04 -9.01
C ALA A 243 -11.95 7.76 -9.38
N ALA A 244 -11.12 7.40 -8.40
CA ALA A 244 -9.72 7.07 -8.63
C ALA A 244 -9.55 5.88 -9.59
N PHE A 245 -10.35 4.81 -9.40
CA PHE A 245 -10.33 3.65 -10.28
C PHE A 245 -10.73 4.01 -11.72
N ALA A 246 -11.83 4.76 -11.91
CA ALA A 246 -12.28 5.20 -13.22
C ALA A 246 -11.25 6.09 -13.94
N LEU A 247 -10.68 7.08 -13.24
CA LEU A 247 -9.61 7.94 -13.78
C LEU A 247 -8.34 7.15 -14.12
N THR A 248 -8.02 6.11 -13.35
CA THR A 248 -6.90 5.21 -13.63
C THR A 248 -7.13 4.40 -14.91
N LEU A 249 -8.36 3.93 -15.15
CA LEU A 249 -8.70 3.28 -16.42
C LEU A 249 -8.52 4.24 -17.61
N ILE A 250 -8.89 5.52 -17.46
CA ILE A 250 -8.66 6.54 -18.47
C ILE A 250 -7.15 6.75 -18.71
N LEU A 251 -6.34 6.82 -17.65
CA LEU A 251 -4.88 6.89 -17.79
C LEU A 251 -4.34 5.71 -18.61
N LEU A 252 -4.83 4.49 -18.34
CA LEU A 252 -4.42 3.29 -19.08
C LEU A 252 -4.77 3.36 -20.57
N LEU A 253 -5.88 4.01 -20.94
CA LEU A 253 -6.24 4.27 -22.33
C LEU A 253 -5.33 5.33 -22.98
N LEU A 254 -4.95 6.37 -22.22
CA LEU A 254 -4.09 7.47 -22.69
C LEU A 254 -2.59 7.13 -22.67
N ARG A 255 -2.20 5.94 -22.21
CA ARG A 255 -0.80 5.54 -22.00
C ARG A 255 0.13 5.74 -23.20
N ARG A 256 -0.39 5.64 -24.42
CA ARG A 256 0.40 5.87 -25.64
C ARG A 256 0.89 7.31 -25.78
N MET A 257 0.27 8.26 -25.07
CA MET A 257 0.61 9.68 -25.05
C MET A 257 1.44 10.00 -23.81
N SER A 258 2.73 9.65 -23.83
CA SER A 258 3.63 9.79 -22.67
C SER A 258 3.66 11.22 -22.11
N GLY A 259 3.62 12.24 -22.97
CA GLY A 259 3.52 13.64 -22.55
C GLY A 259 2.26 13.94 -21.74
N THR A 260 1.08 13.55 -22.25
CA THR A 260 -0.20 13.72 -21.54
C THR A 260 -0.21 12.98 -20.22
N CYS A 261 0.28 11.74 -20.17
CA CYS A 261 0.38 10.98 -18.92
C CYS A 261 1.29 11.66 -17.89
N ARG A 262 2.44 12.22 -18.32
CA ARG A 262 3.35 12.95 -17.44
C ARG A 262 2.71 14.21 -16.87
N THR A 263 2.06 15.02 -17.72
CA THR A 263 1.32 16.21 -17.28
C THR A 263 0.22 15.83 -16.30
N LEU A 264 -0.57 14.78 -16.60
CA LEU A 264 -1.62 14.31 -15.71
C LEU A 264 -1.06 13.86 -14.36
N CYS A 265 0.07 13.15 -14.32
CA CYS A 265 0.72 12.75 -13.07
C CYS A 265 1.19 13.96 -12.25
N ILE A 266 1.78 15.00 -12.89
CA ILE A 266 2.16 16.24 -12.20
C ILE A 266 0.92 16.91 -11.60
N VAL A 267 -0.13 17.08 -12.41
CA VAL A 267 -1.39 17.72 -11.97
C VAL A 267 -1.99 16.94 -10.81
N VAL A 268 -2.03 15.61 -10.90
CA VAL A 268 -2.63 14.77 -9.86
C VAL A 268 -1.87 14.84 -8.54
N VAL A 269 -0.54 14.77 -8.57
CA VAL A 269 0.28 14.93 -7.35
C VAL A 269 0.19 16.36 -6.83
N GLY A 270 0.20 17.37 -7.70
CA GLY A 270 0.07 18.78 -7.33
C GLY A 270 -1.26 19.10 -6.64
N ILE A 271 -2.37 18.58 -7.16
CA ILE A 271 -3.68 18.69 -6.51
C ILE A 271 -3.64 18.01 -5.14
N GLY A 272 -3.09 16.80 -5.02
CA GLY A 272 -2.99 16.11 -3.73
C GLY A 272 -2.22 16.88 -2.66
N LEU A 273 -1.19 17.64 -3.06
CA LEU A 273 -0.42 18.52 -2.17
C LEU A 273 -1.17 19.79 -1.77
N LEU A 274 -1.85 20.41 -2.73
CA LEU A 274 -2.45 21.74 -2.54
C LEU A 274 -3.89 21.67 -2.02
N LEU A 275 -4.61 20.58 -2.27
CA LEU A 275 -6.01 20.40 -1.89
C LEU A 275 -6.24 20.64 -0.38
N PRO A 276 -5.40 20.12 0.54
CA PRO A 276 -5.51 20.44 1.96
C PRO A 276 -5.42 21.92 2.31
N THR A 277 -4.64 22.69 1.54
CA THR A 277 -4.43 24.12 1.78
C THR A 277 -5.57 24.99 1.26
N LEU A 278 -6.40 24.46 0.35
CA LEU A 278 -7.54 25.20 -0.19
C LEU A 278 -8.55 25.58 0.91
N GLY A 279 -8.68 24.77 1.96
CA GLY A 279 -9.54 25.08 3.11
C GLY A 279 -9.10 26.30 3.93
N LEU A 280 -7.86 26.78 3.76
CA LEU A 280 -7.38 28.01 4.40
C LEU A 280 -7.69 29.28 3.60
N ILE A 281 -7.87 29.13 2.28
CA ILE A 281 -8.00 30.24 1.33
C ILE A 281 -9.47 30.43 0.98
N VAL A 282 -10.16 29.33 0.75
CA VAL A 282 -11.59 29.30 0.48
C VAL A 282 -12.28 29.16 1.82
N SER A 283 -13.26 30.02 2.09
CA SER A 283 -14.24 29.85 3.16
C SER A 283 -15.52 29.30 2.53
N PRO A 284 -15.67 27.96 2.37
CA PRO A 284 -16.87 27.41 1.78
C PRO A 284 -18.05 27.69 2.70
N ASP A 285 -19.23 27.98 2.14
CA ASP A 285 -20.44 28.19 2.93
C ASP A 285 -20.72 26.96 3.80
N ALA A 286 -20.86 27.16 5.11
CA ALA A 286 -21.21 26.09 6.05
C ALA A 286 -22.54 25.39 5.68
N TYR A 287 -23.42 26.08 4.95
CA TYR A 287 -24.66 25.53 4.39
C TYR A 287 -24.42 24.41 3.36
N ALA A 288 -23.30 24.45 2.63
CA ALA A 288 -22.91 23.40 1.69
C ALA A 288 -22.53 22.08 2.39
N VAL A 289 -22.11 22.13 3.66
CA VAL A 289 -21.86 20.95 4.49
C VAL A 289 -23.18 20.35 4.98
N SER A 290 -24.13 21.18 5.43
CA SER A 290 -25.41 20.72 5.98
C SER A 290 -26.42 20.24 4.94
N SER A 291 -26.27 20.64 3.68
CA SER A 291 -27.21 20.30 2.60
C SER A 291 -27.10 18.85 2.09
N GLY A 292 -26.20 18.02 2.62
CA GLY A 292 -26.09 16.59 2.27
C GLY A 292 -25.68 16.32 0.82
N GLY A 293 -25.17 17.33 0.10
CA GLY A 293 -24.79 17.21 -1.31
C GLY A 293 -23.71 16.16 -1.58
N SER A 294 -23.50 15.81 -2.86
CA SER A 294 -22.53 14.79 -3.28
C SER A 294 -21.08 15.07 -2.82
N LEU A 295 -20.76 16.35 -2.56
CA LEU A 295 -19.46 16.86 -2.08
C LEU A 295 -19.43 17.22 -0.58
N ALA A 296 -20.50 16.96 0.19
CA ALA A 296 -20.57 17.35 1.61
C ALA A 296 -19.36 16.88 2.43
N SER A 297 -18.91 15.64 2.24
CA SER A 297 -17.71 15.12 2.93
C SER A 297 -16.41 15.81 2.51
N LEU A 298 -16.32 16.39 1.31
CA LEU A 298 -15.15 17.15 0.90
C LEU A 298 -15.18 18.55 1.52
N TYR A 299 -16.36 19.18 1.58
CA TYR A 299 -16.53 20.46 2.25
C TYR A 299 -16.25 20.37 3.76
N ASP A 300 -16.73 19.32 4.42
CA ASP A 300 -16.45 19.07 5.83
C ASP A 300 -14.94 19.01 6.12
N ARG A 301 -14.18 18.34 5.26
CA ARG A 301 -12.71 18.29 5.35
C ARG A 301 -12.05 19.64 5.17
N MET A 302 -12.52 20.42 4.20
CA MET A 302 -11.98 21.75 3.91
C MET A 302 -12.29 22.77 5.00
N ILE A 303 -13.38 22.60 5.76
CA ILE A 303 -13.79 23.53 6.82
C ILE A 303 -13.24 23.09 8.18
N ASN A 304 -13.37 21.81 8.50
CA ASN A 304 -13.09 21.29 9.83
C ASN A 304 -11.76 20.53 9.87
N THR A 305 -11.62 19.44 9.12
CA THR A 305 -10.51 18.49 9.31
C THR A 305 -9.13 19.09 9.00
N TRP A 306 -8.95 19.63 7.79
CA TRP A 306 -7.64 20.10 7.34
C TRP A 306 -7.19 21.39 8.03
N PRO A 307 -8.05 22.42 8.17
CA PRO A 307 -7.67 23.63 8.90
C PRO A 307 -7.36 23.37 10.37
N ASN A 308 -8.12 22.51 11.06
CA ASN A 308 -7.86 22.20 12.47
C ASN A 308 -6.50 21.54 12.66
N LEU A 309 -6.12 20.63 11.76
CA LEU A 309 -4.79 20.04 11.77
C LEU A 309 -3.69 21.09 11.55
N ILE A 310 -3.86 21.94 10.54
CA ILE A 310 -2.86 22.98 10.22
C ILE A 310 -2.72 23.95 11.40
N ASN A 311 -3.83 24.31 12.04
CA ASN A 311 -3.84 25.14 13.24
C ASN A 311 -3.16 24.45 14.42
N ALA A 312 -3.36 23.15 14.63
CA ALA A 312 -2.66 22.39 15.67
C ALA A 312 -1.14 22.34 15.40
N MET A 313 -0.73 22.02 14.17
CA MET A 313 0.67 22.04 13.74
C MET A 313 1.32 23.41 13.91
N SER A 314 0.57 24.49 13.67
CA SER A 314 1.02 25.87 13.85
C SER A 314 1.17 26.24 15.33
N ARG A 315 0.16 25.93 16.15
CA ARG A 315 0.17 26.21 17.60
C ARG A 315 1.33 25.52 18.32
N GLU A 316 1.62 24.28 17.95
CA GLU A 316 2.74 23.51 18.53
C GLU A 316 4.10 23.85 17.91
N GLY A 317 4.16 24.68 16.86
CA GLY A 317 5.39 25.04 16.17
C GLY A 317 6.00 23.93 15.31
N TRP A 318 5.22 22.90 14.97
CA TRP A 318 5.65 21.68 14.27
C TRP A 318 5.56 21.77 12.74
N MET A 319 5.16 22.91 12.17
CA MET A 319 4.95 23.07 10.73
C MET A 319 6.17 22.69 9.86
N ILE A 320 7.39 22.91 10.38
CA ILE A 320 8.63 22.63 9.64
C ILE A 320 9.14 21.21 9.91
N SER A 321 9.20 20.81 11.19
CA SER A 321 9.79 19.53 11.63
C SER A 321 8.85 18.33 11.52
N GLY A 322 7.54 18.57 11.54
CA GLY A 322 6.56 17.52 11.85
C GLY A 322 6.36 17.36 13.35
N ALA A 323 5.29 16.68 13.72
CA ALA A 323 5.03 16.11 15.04
C ALA A 323 5.91 14.88 15.32
N GLY A 324 6.39 14.19 14.28
CA GLY A 324 7.30 13.05 14.39
C GLY A 324 6.66 11.69 14.12
N PHE A 325 7.50 10.67 13.90
CA PHE A 325 7.09 9.31 13.64
C PHE A 325 6.58 8.62 14.92
N GLY A 326 5.29 8.26 14.95
CA GLY A 326 4.60 7.80 16.17
C GLY A 326 3.50 8.75 16.65
N MET A 327 3.41 9.96 16.09
CA MET A 327 2.44 10.98 16.51
C MET A 327 1.24 11.14 15.57
N VAL A 328 1.08 10.24 14.59
CA VAL A 328 0.09 10.40 13.52
C VAL A 328 -0.63 9.10 13.21
N GLY A 329 -1.94 9.19 12.98
CA GLY A 329 -2.78 8.06 12.55
C GLY A 329 -3.28 7.21 13.72
N SER A 330 -3.54 5.93 13.43
CA SER A 330 -4.19 4.99 14.37
C SER A 330 -3.40 4.75 15.66
N THR A 331 -2.08 5.01 15.65
CA THR A 331 -1.26 5.00 16.88
C THR A 331 -1.76 5.93 17.95
N MET A 332 -2.35 7.08 17.58
CA MET A 332 -2.86 8.07 18.53
C MET A 332 -4.15 7.60 19.20
N GLY A 333 -4.85 6.63 18.61
CA GLY A 333 -6.04 6.03 19.18
C GLY A 333 -5.73 4.93 20.20
N LEU A 334 -4.64 4.18 19.98
CA LEU A 334 -4.22 3.11 20.89
C LEU A 334 -3.29 3.59 22.00
N PHE A 335 -2.40 4.53 21.68
CA PHE A 335 -1.44 5.12 22.61
C PHE A 335 -1.59 6.64 22.59
N PRO A 336 -2.65 7.17 23.22
CA PRO A 336 -2.95 8.60 23.16
C PRO A 336 -1.84 9.41 23.84
N VAL A 337 -1.44 10.50 23.18
CA VAL A 337 -0.55 11.52 23.75
C VAL A 337 -1.38 12.75 24.04
N GLU A 338 -1.27 13.27 25.27
CA GLU A 338 -2.03 14.42 25.73
C GLU A 338 -1.80 15.63 24.80
N GLY A 339 -2.89 16.30 24.40
CA GLY A 339 -2.84 17.46 23.48
C GLY A 339 -2.70 17.11 21.99
N ALA A 340 -2.42 15.84 21.64
CA ALA A 340 -2.17 15.42 20.26
C ALA A 340 -3.35 14.67 19.60
N GLY A 341 -4.55 14.70 20.20
CA GLY A 341 -5.73 13.98 19.69
C GLY A 341 -6.15 14.36 18.25
N VAL A 342 -5.85 15.59 17.81
CA VAL A 342 -6.14 16.08 16.45
C VAL A 342 -5.40 15.27 15.38
N PHE A 343 -4.27 14.64 15.70
CA PHE A 343 -3.47 13.86 14.76
C PHE A 343 -3.99 12.44 14.49
N LEU A 344 -5.08 12.04 15.14
CA LEU A 344 -5.78 10.78 14.87
C LEU A 344 -6.55 10.82 13.54
N GLY A 345 -7.23 11.93 13.27
CA GLY A 345 -8.20 12.08 12.17
C GLY A 345 -7.59 12.49 10.84
N MET A 346 -6.52 11.81 10.42
CA MET A 346 -5.84 12.09 9.15
C MET A 346 -6.57 11.40 8.00
N ASP A 347 -7.07 12.19 7.06
CA ASP A 347 -7.75 11.67 5.88
C ASP A 347 -7.15 12.19 4.57
N SER A 348 -5.90 12.65 4.61
CA SER A 348 -5.11 12.95 3.42
C SER A 348 -3.70 12.44 3.65
N SER A 349 -3.17 11.65 2.72
CA SER A 349 -1.82 11.10 2.86
C SER A 349 -0.73 12.18 2.77
N ALA A 350 -1.03 13.32 2.11
CA ALA A 350 -0.13 14.47 2.08
C ALA A 350 -0.04 15.13 3.47
N LEU A 351 -1.18 15.33 4.13
CA LEU A 351 -1.23 15.83 5.51
C LEU A 351 -0.61 14.85 6.49
N TYR A 352 -0.83 13.55 6.29
CA TYR A 352 -0.22 12.49 7.09
C TYR A 352 1.31 12.59 7.06
N LEU A 353 1.89 12.67 5.85
CA LEU A 353 3.35 12.81 5.70
C LEU A 353 3.85 14.15 6.25
N TRP A 354 3.11 15.24 6.04
CA TRP A 354 3.50 16.55 6.55
C TRP A 354 3.47 16.61 8.09
N ALA A 355 2.46 16.05 8.72
CA ALA A 355 2.41 15.95 10.18
C ALA A 355 3.49 15.01 10.71
N MET A 356 3.83 13.93 10.01
CA MET A 356 4.85 12.99 10.48
C MET A 356 6.28 13.52 10.31
N LEU A 357 6.60 14.13 9.17
CA LEU A 357 7.97 14.44 8.73
C LEU A 357 8.19 15.93 8.39
N GLY A 358 7.18 16.77 8.63
CA GLY A 358 7.25 18.19 8.30
C GLY A 358 7.37 18.42 6.80
N VAL A 359 8.11 19.46 6.41
CA VAL A 359 8.31 19.83 4.99
C VAL A 359 8.93 18.68 4.18
N LEU A 360 9.74 17.82 4.81
CA LEU A 360 10.29 16.65 4.14
C LEU A 360 9.18 15.65 3.74
N GLY A 361 8.12 15.55 4.54
CA GLY A 361 6.94 14.75 4.21
C GLY A 361 6.26 15.18 2.90
N LEU A 362 6.13 16.49 2.68
CA LEU A 362 5.59 17.03 1.43
C LEU A 362 6.52 16.71 0.25
N LEU A 363 7.84 16.78 0.46
CA LEU A 363 8.81 16.39 -0.55
C LEU A 363 8.71 14.89 -0.89
N LEU A 364 8.52 14.02 0.11
CA LEU A 364 8.29 12.59 -0.10
C LEU A 364 7.00 12.33 -0.88
N TYR A 365 5.93 13.07 -0.60
CA TYR A 365 4.71 12.99 -1.40
C TYR A 365 4.97 13.42 -2.85
N ALA A 366 5.76 14.48 -3.07
CA ALA A 366 6.15 14.95 -4.40
C ALA A 366 7.05 13.94 -5.17
N LEU A 367 7.80 13.08 -4.48
CA LEU A 367 8.59 12.01 -5.10
C LEU A 367 7.73 10.97 -5.85
N GLN A 368 6.41 11.01 -5.71
CA GLN A 368 5.51 10.26 -6.58
C GLN A 368 5.65 10.66 -8.06
N ILE A 369 5.96 11.93 -8.38
CA ILE A 369 6.16 12.38 -9.77
C ILE A 369 7.29 11.60 -10.46
N PRO A 370 8.55 11.60 -9.95
CA PRO A 370 9.62 10.84 -10.57
C PRO A 370 9.40 9.31 -10.52
N LEU A 371 8.66 8.81 -9.52
CA LEU A 371 8.23 7.41 -9.48
C LEU A 371 7.32 7.07 -10.67
N LEU A 372 6.24 7.83 -10.85
CA LEU A 372 5.26 7.66 -11.93
C LEU A 372 5.93 7.83 -13.31
N PHE A 373 6.84 8.78 -13.46
CA PHE A 373 7.55 9.01 -14.73
C PHE A 373 8.37 7.78 -15.13
N ARG A 374 9.09 7.17 -14.17
CA ARG A 374 9.84 5.95 -14.47
C ARG A 374 8.94 4.76 -14.79
N LEU A 375 7.77 4.68 -14.16
CA LEU A 375 6.78 3.64 -14.48
C LEU A 375 6.09 3.87 -15.83
N ILE A 376 5.95 5.12 -16.29
CA ILE A 376 5.51 5.47 -17.65
C ILE A 376 6.55 5.02 -18.68
N ASP A 377 7.83 5.21 -18.38
CA ASP A 377 8.93 4.86 -19.28
C ASP A 377 9.15 3.33 -19.34
N ASP A 378 8.79 2.59 -18.29
CA ASP A 378 8.86 1.13 -18.24
C ASP A 378 7.76 0.45 -19.08
N GLN A 379 8.15 0.01 -20.29
CA GLN A 379 7.24 -0.65 -21.24
C GLN A 379 6.87 -2.09 -20.87
N THR A 380 7.38 -2.63 -19.76
CA THR A 380 7.03 -3.98 -19.32
C THR A 380 5.59 -4.03 -18.78
N ARG A 381 4.99 -5.22 -18.81
CA ARG A 381 3.67 -5.43 -18.18
C ARG A 381 3.69 -5.07 -16.69
N ILE A 382 4.79 -5.36 -16.00
CA ILE A 382 4.95 -5.03 -14.58
C ILE A 382 4.97 -3.51 -14.38
N GLY A 383 5.72 -2.77 -15.20
CA GLY A 383 5.72 -1.31 -15.19
C GLY A 383 4.33 -0.72 -15.33
N HIS A 384 3.55 -1.19 -16.32
CA HIS A 384 2.17 -0.74 -16.52
C HIS A 384 1.22 -1.04 -15.35
N MET A 385 1.35 -2.22 -14.74
CA MET A 385 0.56 -2.63 -13.58
C MET A 385 0.88 -1.73 -12.38
N LEU A 386 2.17 -1.51 -12.10
CA LEU A 386 2.63 -0.67 -10.99
C LEU A 386 2.30 0.81 -11.24
N LEU A 387 2.32 1.28 -12.48
CA LEU A 387 1.86 2.62 -12.86
C LEU A 387 0.39 2.81 -12.49
N ALA A 388 -0.47 1.88 -12.91
CA ALA A 388 -1.91 1.96 -12.65
C ALA A 388 -2.19 1.97 -11.15
N ILE A 389 -1.56 1.06 -10.40
CA ILE A 389 -1.74 0.99 -8.95
C ILE A 389 -1.21 2.25 -8.26
N SER A 390 -0.03 2.74 -8.63
CA SER A 390 0.57 3.95 -8.02
C SER A 390 -0.24 5.22 -8.33
N PHE A 391 -0.78 5.33 -9.54
CA PHE A 391 -1.63 6.46 -9.91
C PHE A 391 -2.98 6.41 -9.17
N CYS A 392 -3.61 5.23 -9.09
CA CYS A 392 -4.81 5.02 -8.29
C CYS A 392 -4.56 5.34 -6.81
N TRP A 393 -3.44 4.85 -6.25
CA TRP A 393 -3.00 5.18 -4.89
C TRP A 393 -2.92 6.68 -4.68
N CYS A 394 -2.28 7.42 -5.59
CA CYS A 394 -2.16 8.87 -5.50
C CYS A 394 -3.52 9.58 -5.51
N LEU A 395 -4.46 9.17 -6.36
CA LEU A 395 -5.80 9.77 -6.41
C LEU A 395 -6.62 9.51 -5.14
N ILE A 396 -6.59 8.29 -4.61
CA ILE A 396 -7.28 7.98 -3.36
C ILE A 396 -6.64 8.73 -2.18
N SER A 397 -5.32 8.92 -2.22
CA SER A 397 -4.54 9.58 -1.18
C SER A 397 -4.94 11.05 -0.90
N TRP A 398 -5.70 11.67 -1.80
CA TRP A 398 -6.16 13.06 -1.64
C TRP A 398 -7.10 13.23 -0.46
N THR A 399 -8.01 12.26 -0.26
CA THR A 399 -9.10 12.32 0.73
C THR A 399 -9.23 11.03 1.55
N THR A 400 -8.20 10.18 1.49
CA THR A 400 -8.04 9.08 2.43
C THR A 400 -6.57 8.92 2.79
N ASP A 401 -6.29 8.60 4.05
CA ASP A 401 -4.97 8.17 4.47
C ASP A 401 -4.70 6.73 3.99
N MET A 402 -3.82 6.61 2.98
CA MET A 402 -3.42 5.32 2.42
C MET A 402 -2.40 4.59 3.28
N PHE A 403 -1.73 5.27 4.21
CA PHE A 403 -0.70 4.67 5.06
C PHE A 403 -1.28 3.74 6.12
N GLU A 404 -2.59 3.83 6.40
CA GLU A 404 -3.31 2.89 7.27
C GLU A 404 -3.84 1.67 6.50
N VAL A 405 -3.76 1.68 5.16
CA VAL A 405 -4.27 0.60 4.30
C VAL A 405 -3.13 -0.34 3.91
N ALA A 406 -2.97 -1.43 4.66
CA ALA A 406 -1.87 -2.39 4.52
C ALA A 406 -1.66 -2.93 3.10
N VAL A 407 -2.74 -3.28 2.38
CA VAL A 407 -2.66 -3.77 1.00
C VAL A 407 -2.18 -2.67 0.06
N ALA A 408 -2.66 -1.43 0.22
CA ALA A 408 -2.23 -0.30 -0.58
C ALA A 408 -0.73 -0.01 -0.38
N ASN A 409 -0.30 -0.02 0.88
CA ASN A 409 1.08 0.09 1.30
C ASN A 409 2.00 -0.98 0.69
N LEU A 410 1.57 -2.25 0.68
CA LEU A 410 2.32 -3.33 0.04
C LEU A 410 2.60 -3.01 -1.43
N PHE A 411 1.59 -2.62 -2.19
CA PHE A 411 1.75 -2.37 -3.63
C PHE A 411 2.57 -1.13 -3.95
N ILE A 412 2.40 -0.01 -3.23
CA ILE A 412 3.24 1.17 -3.44
C ILE A 412 4.69 0.89 -3.03
N GLY A 413 4.89 0.09 -1.98
CA GLY A 413 6.21 -0.44 -1.61
C GLY A 413 6.83 -1.20 -2.78
N VAL A 414 6.13 -2.18 -3.36
CA VAL A 414 6.61 -2.93 -4.52
C VAL A 414 6.94 -2.03 -5.71
N ALA A 415 6.14 -0.99 -5.97
CA ALA A 415 6.39 -0.02 -7.03
C ALA A 415 7.70 0.76 -6.82
N ILE A 416 7.93 1.26 -5.61
CA ILE A 416 9.16 1.97 -5.23
C ILE A 416 10.37 1.02 -5.34
N GLY A 417 10.25 -0.19 -4.81
CA GLY A 417 11.30 -1.21 -4.85
C GLY A 417 11.70 -1.61 -6.27
N HIS A 418 10.72 -1.82 -7.16
CA HIS A 418 10.94 -2.11 -8.58
C HIS A 418 11.74 -1.02 -9.28
N VAL A 419 11.40 0.24 -9.04
CA VAL A 419 12.08 1.40 -9.64
C VAL A 419 13.49 1.64 -9.08
N ILE A 420 13.72 1.36 -7.79
CA ILE A 420 15.07 1.41 -7.22
C ILE A 420 15.94 0.29 -7.80
N ALA A 421 15.39 -0.91 -7.94
CA ALA A 421 16.08 -2.06 -8.50
C ALA A 421 16.47 -1.88 -9.97
N SER A 422 15.58 -1.34 -10.81
CA SER A 422 15.83 -1.14 -12.24
C SER A 422 16.96 -0.14 -12.50
N ARG A 423 17.09 0.91 -11.69
CA ARG A 423 18.22 1.86 -11.76
C ARG A 423 19.58 1.18 -11.59
N GLN A 424 19.67 0.19 -10.71
CA GLN A 424 20.93 -0.48 -10.42
C GLN A 424 21.38 -1.37 -11.57
N SER A 425 20.43 -2.09 -12.18
CA SER A 425 20.71 -2.88 -13.38
C SER A 425 21.21 -1.98 -14.51
N ALA A 426 20.58 -0.82 -14.72
CA ALA A 426 21.03 0.15 -15.73
C ALA A 426 22.41 0.75 -15.42
N ALA A 427 22.66 1.17 -14.17
CA ALA A 427 23.95 1.74 -13.77
C ALA A 427 25.11 0.73 -13.83
N SER A 428 24.87 -0.51 -13.42
CA SER A 428 25.86 -1.59 -13.51
C SER A 428 26.14 -2.03 -14.94
N HIS A 429 25.15 -1.96 -15.83
CA HIS A 429 25.35 -2.22 -17.27
C HIS A 429 26.14 -1.09 -17.95
N ALA A 430 25.87 0.17 -17.60
CA ALA A 430 26.62 1.31 -18.12
C ALA A 430 28.10 1.31 -17.72
N LEU A 431 28.42 0.82 -16.51
CA LEU A 431 29.78 0.64 -16.01
C LEU A 431 30.53 -0.56 -16.63
N ARG A 432 29.82 -1.48 -17.30
CA ARG A 432 30.40 -2.69 -17.93
C ARG A 432 30.64 -2.54 -19.43
N LEU A 433 30.18 -1.45 -20.05
CA LEU A 433 30.56 -1.14 -21.42
C LEU A 433 32.01 -0.62 -21.39
N PRO A 434 32.97 -1.28 -22.06
CA PRO A 434 34.31 -0.74 -22.17
C PRO A 434 34.21 0.62 -22.85
N ALA A 435 34.95 1.60 -22.34
CA ALA A 435 35.16 2.88 -22.99
C ALA A 435 35.98 2.66 -24.27
N THR A 436 35.35 2.12 -25.30
CA THR A 436 35.88 2.07 -26.67
C THR A 436 34.99 2.98 -27.50
N ASP A 437 35.43 4.24 -27.59
CA ASP A 437 35.37 5.12 -28.76
C ASP A 437 35.50 6.57 -28.28
N ARG A 438 36.77 6.98 -28.13
CA ARG A 438 37.23 8.37 -28.28
C ARG A 438 38.48 8.36 -29.11
#